data_AF-P09966-F1
#
_entry.id   AF-P09966-F1
#
_cell.length_a   1.000
_cell.length_b   1.000
_cell.length_c   1.000
_cell.angle_alpha   90.00
_cell.angle_beta   90.00
_cell.angle_gamma   90.00
#
_symmetry.space_group_name_H-M   'P 1'
#
loop_
_entity.id
_entity.type
_entity.pdbx_description
1 polymer ?
#
loop_
_entity_poly.entity_id
_entity_poly.type
_entity_poly.pdbx_seq_one_letter_code
_entity_poly.pdbx_strand_id
1 'polypeptide(L)'
;SSDHCGPLQRLKVKQQWAKAYGVGHERVELGIALWKSMFAQDNDARDLFKRVHGEDVHSPAFEAHMARVFNGLDRVISSLTDEPVLNAQLEHLRQQHIKLGITGHMFNLMRTGLAYVLPAQLGRCFDKEAWAACWDEVIYPGIKHD
;
A
#
# COMPACT_ATOMS: atom_id res chain seq x y z
N SER A 1 20.69 7.35 -5.60
CA SER A 1 19.53 7.85 -4.84
C SER A 1 19.92 7.86 -3.37
N SER A 2 19.26 8.66 -2.52
CA SER A 2 19.47 8.57 -1.07
C SER A 2 18.68 7.39 -0.49
N ASP A 3 19.23 6.79 0.55
CA ASP A 3 18.60 5.78 1.41
C ASP A 3 17.47 6.36 2.30
N HIS A 4 17.39 7.69 2.40
CA HIS A 4 16.42 8.41 3.22
C HIS A 4 15.17 8.91 2.46
N CYS A 5 14.00 8.90 3.12
CA CYS A 5 12.73 9.47 2.63
C CYS A 5 12.65 11.00 2.82
N GLY A 6 13.56 11.70 2.14
CA GLY A 6 13.60 13.17 2.10
C GLY A 6 12.50 13.79 1.20
N PRO A 7 12.50 15.14 1.06
CA PRO A 7 11.51 15.86 0.26
C PRO A 7 11.41 15.36 -1.19
N LEU A 8 12.54 15.03 -1.83
CA LEU A 8 12.55 14.54 -3.20
C LEU A 8 11.94 13.13 -3.32
N GLN A 9 12.24 12.23 -2.39
CA GLN A 9 11.67 10.87 -2.36
C GLN A 9 10.16 10.92 -2.16
N ARG A 10 9.69 11.75 -1.22
CA ARG A 10 8.26 11.99 -0.98
C ARG A 10 7.54 12.48 -2.25
N LEU A 11 8.14 13.43 -2.98
CA LEU A 11 7.60 13.90 -4.25
C LEU A 11 7.58 12.80 -5.33
N LYS A 12 8.65 12.01 -5.45
CA LYS A 12 8.73 10.90 -6.42
C LYS A 12 7.68 9.83 -6.15
N VAL A 13 7.54 9.39 -4.89
CA VAL A 13 6.55 8.38 -4.48
C VAL A 13 5.14 8.89 -4.77
N LYS A 14 4.83 10.15 -4.44
CA LYS A 14 3.54 10.77 -4.79
C LYS A 14 3.24 10.74 -6.28
N GLN A 15 4.18 11.20 -7.10
CA GLN A 15 4.00 11.27 -8.56
C GLN A 15 3.86 9.87 -9.18
N GLN A 16 4.70 8.93 -8.75
CA GLN A 16 4.67 7.55 -9.23
C GLN A 16 3.39 6.84 -8.79
N TRP A 17 2.95 7.02 -7.55
CA TRP A 17 1.69 6.47 -7.08
C TRP A 17 0.51 7.04 -7.85
N ALA A 18 0.42 8.37 -8.02
CA ALA A 18 -0.67 8.98 -8.78
C ALA A 18 -0.77 8.42 -10.21
N LYS A 19 0.37 8.17 -10.85
CA LYS A 19 0.44 7.54 -12.18
C LYS A 19 0.05 6.06 -12.15
N ALA A 20 0.54 5.28 -11.19
CA ALA A 20 0.29 3.84 -11.12
C ALA A 20 -1.14 3.51 -10.65
N TYR A 21 -1.67 4.29 -9.70
CA TYR A 21 -2.99 4.08 -9.13
C TYR A 21 -4.09 4.43 -10.13
N GLY A 22 -3.87 5.45 -10.96
CA GLY A 22 -4.75 5.76 -12.08
C GLY A 22 -6.20 6.08 -11.67
N VAL A 23 -7.13 5.75 -12.56
CA VAL A 23 -8.55 6.06 -12.40
C VAL A 23 -9.45 4.86 -12.74
N GLY A 24 -10.65 4.84 -12.15
CA GLY A 24 -11.68 3.86 -12.50
C GLY A 24 -11.20 2.42 -12.37
N HIS A 25 -11.27 1.66 -13.47
CA HIS A 25 -10.97 0.23 -13.51
C HIS A 25 -9.49 -0.09 -13.23
N GLU A 26 -8.56 0.81 -13.58
CA GLU A 26 -7.12 0.62 -13.35
C GLU A 26 -6.79 0.38 -11.87
N ARG A 27 -7.56 1.02 -10.98
CA ARG A 27 -7.43 0.86 -9.52
C ARG A 27 -7.77 -0.56 -9.07
N VAL A 28 -8.78 -1.16 -9.69
CA VAL A 28 -9.23 -2.53 -9.39
C VAL A 28 -8.19 -3.52 -9.89
N GLU A 29 -7.67 -3.33 -11.10
CA GLU A 29 -6.61 -4.17 -11.65
C GLU A 29 -5.32 -4.12 -10.82
N LEU A 30 -4.90 -2.93 -10.39
CA LEU A 30 -3.76 -2.78 -9.49
C LEU A 30 -3.99 -3.50 -8.15
N GLY A 31 -5.22 -3.42 -7.62
CA GLY A 31 -5.62 -4.12 -6.39
C GLY A 31 -5.52 -5.62 -6.58
N ILE A 32 -6.14 -6.16 -7.62
CA ILE A 32 -6.10 -7.58 -7.93
C ILE A 32 -4.64 -8.06 -8.06
N ALA A 33 -3.80 -7.33 -8.78
CA ALA A 33 -2.40 -7.66 -8.94
C ALA A 33 -1.65 -7.69 -7.59
N LEU A 34 -1.91 -6.71 -6.73
CA LEU A 34 -1.27 -6.60 -5.42
C LEU A 34 -1.66 -7.73 -4.48
N TRP A 35 -2.96 -8.02 -4.34
CA TRP A 35 -3.40 -9.10 -3.47
C TRP A 35 -3.03 -10.48 -4.03
N LYS A 36 -3.05 -10.68 -5.36
CA LYS A 36 -2.47 -11.89 -5.97
C LYS A 36 -0.99 -12.04 -5.62
N SER A 37 -0.22 -10.95 -5.65
CA SER A 37 1.19 -10.96 -5.24
C SER A 37 1.36 -11.28 -3.75
N MET A 38 0.53 -10.72 -2.86
CA MET A 38 0.59 -11.02 -1.43
C MET A 38 0.25 -12.50 -1.15
N PHE A 39 -0.82 -13.02 -1.74
CA PHE A 39 -1.23 -14.42 -1.56
C PHE A 39 -0.29 -15.43 -2.22
N ALA A 40 0.46 -15.02 -3.23
CA ALA A 40 1.52 -15.85 -3.81
C ALA A 40 2.76 -15.91 -2.90
N GLN A 41 3.02 -14.88 -2.09
CA GLN A 41 4.10 -14.86 -1.10
C GLN A 41 3.73 -15.66 0.15
N ASP A 42 2.47 -15.53 0.59
CA ASP A 42 1.94 -16.24 1.74
C ASP A 42 0.45 -16.55 1.51
N ASN A 43 0.15 -17.82 1.26
CA ASN A 43 -1.23 -18.25 1.02
C ASN A 43 -2.08 -18.24 2.30
N ASP A 44 -1.47 -18.39 3.49
CA ASP A 44 -2.19 -18.39 4.76
C ASP A 44 -2.74 -17.00 5.09
N ALA A 45 -2.15 -15.94 4.51
CA ALA A 45 -2.68 -14.58 4.61
C ALA A 45 -4.13 -14.46 4.10
N ARG A 46 -4.61 -15.37 3.24
CA ARG A 46 -6.02 -15.40 2.79
C ARG A 46 -7.01 -15.55 3.93
N ASP A 47 -6.61 -16.19 5.03
CA ASP A 47 -7.50 -16.45 6.16
C ASP A 47 -8.00 -15.16 6.84
N LEU A 48 -7.24 -14.07 6.76
CA LEU A 48 -7.65 -12.75 7.26
C LEU A 48 -8.81 -12.15 6.46
N PHE A 49 -9.08 -12.66 5.25
CA PHE A 49 -10.03 -12.08 4.32
C PHE A 49 -11.26 -12.96 4.04
N LYS A 50 -11.49 -14.01 4.84
CA LYS A 50 -12.69 -14.88 4.70
C LYS A 50 -14.01 -14.12 4.69
N ARG A 51 -14.12 -13.02 5.46
CA ARG A 51 -15.33 -12.18 5.54
C ARG A 51 -15.63 -11.39 4.26
N VAL A 52 -14.65 -11.27 3.37
CA VAL A 52 -14.76 -10.53 2.12
C VAL A 52 -14.47 -11.42 0.91
N HIS A 53 -14.59 -12.75 1.07
CA HIS A 53 -14.38 -13.74 0.01
C HIS A 53 -12.97 -13.70 -0.58
N GLY A 54 -11.95 -13.72 0.29
CA GLY A 54 -10.53 -13.65 -0.10
C GLY A 54 -10.04 -14.79 -1.00
N GLU A 55 -10.79 -15.87 -1.17
CA GLU A 55 -10.59 -16.91 -2.17
C GLU A 55 -10.81 -16.42 -3.61
N ASP A 56 -11.71 -15.44 -3.80
CA ASP A 56 -12.02 -14.81 -5.07
C ASP A 56 -11.78 -13.31 -5.01
N VAL A 57 -10.59 -12.91 -5.45
CA VAL A 57 -10.17 -11.50 -5.50
C VAL A 57 -10.96 -10.67 -6.53
N HIS A 58 -11.73 -11.32 -7.40
CA HIS A 58 -12.63 -10.67 -8.37
C HIS A 58 -14.07 -10.57 -7.83
N SER A 59 -14.33 -11.06 -6.62
CA SER A 59 -15.66 -10.93 -6.02
C SER A 59 -15.96 -9.46 -5.68
N PRO A 60 -17.23 -9.01 -5.82
CA PRO A 60 -17.60 -7.63 -5.48
C PRO A 60 -17.27 -7.23 -4.03
N ALA A 61 -17.33 -8.19 -3.10
CA ALA A 61 -16.99 -7.95 -1.69
C ALA A 61 -15.49 -7.70 -1.50
N PHE A 62 -14.65 -8.44 -2.22
CA PHE A 62 -13.21 -8.28 -2.16
C PHE A 62 -12.76 -7.01 -2.89
N GLU A 63 -13.34 -6.69 -4.04
CA GLU A 63 -13.08 -5.41 -4.73
C GLU A 63 -13.45 -4.21 -3.86
N ALA A 64 -14.59 -4.25 -3.17
CA ALA A 64 -14.95 -3.23 -2.20
C ALA A 64 -13.95 -3.14 -1.04
N HIS A 65 -13.36 -4.26 -0.61
CA HIS A 65 -12.29 -4.27 0.38
C HIS A 65 -11.01 -3.64 -0.16
N MET A 66 -10.56 -4.02 -1.36
CA MET A 66 -9.39 -3.44 -2.01
C MET A 66 -9.53 -1.93 -2.13
N ALA A 67 -10.70 -1.44 -2.57
CA ALA A 67 -10.99 -0.02 -2.65
C ALA A 67 -10.85 0.70 -1.29
N ARG A 68 -11.31 0.09 -0.18
CA ARG A 68 -11.15 0.68 1.16
C ARG A 68 -9.69 0.80 1.58
N VAL A 69 -8.90 -0.25 1.35
CA VAL A 69 -7.47 -0.26 1.70
C VAL A 69 -6.69 0.72 0.83
N PHE A 70 -6.94 0.74 -0.48
CA PHE A 70 -6.32 1.69 -1.41
C PHE A 70 -6.71 3.14 -1.14
N ASN A 71 -7.94 3.43 -0.73
CA ASN A 71 -8.29 4.77 -0.28
C ASN A 71 -7.53 5.18 1.00
N GLY A 72 -7.17 4.23 1.86
CA GLY A 72 -6.27 4.49 3.00
C GLY A 72 -4.85 4.80 2.55
N LEU A 73 -4.27 3.93 1.72
CA LEU A 73 -2.91 4.08 1.20
C LEU A 73 -2.74 5.36 0.37
N ASP A 74 -3.71 5.66 -0.49
CA ASP A 74 -3.72 6.84 -1.34
C ASP A 74 -3.74 8.15 -0.53
N ARG A 75 -4.51 8.19 0.57
CA ARG A 75 -4.51 9.34 1.50
C ARG A 75 -3.14 9.55 2.13
N VAL A 76 -2.51 8.48 2.63
CA VAL A 76 -1.15 8.56 3.20
C VAL A 76 -0.15 9.03 2.16
N ILE A 77 -0.11 8.39 0.98
CA ILE A 77 0.86 8.75 -0.07
C ILE A 77 0.63 10.19 -0.54
N SER A 78 -0.60 10.58 -0.85
CA SER A 78 -0.93 11.93 -1.29
C SER A 78 -0.55 13.00 -0.27
N SER A 79 -0.58 12.66 1.03
CA SER A 79 -0.18 13.54 2.12
C SER A 79 1.33 13.56 2.43
N LEU A 80 2.19 12.79 1.74
CA LEU A 80 3.62 12.68 2.09
C LEU A 80 4.38 14.01 2.15
N THR A 81 3.91 15.07 1.50
CA THR A 81 4.54 16.41 1.53
C THR A 81 3.81 17.41 2.41
N ASP A 82 2.81 16.96 3.17
CA ASP A 82 2.02 17.75 4.13
C ASP A 82 2.06 17.00 5.47
N GLU A 83 3.06 17.32 6.29
CA GLU A 83 3.37 16.57 7.50
C GLU A 83 2.23 16.55 8.53
N PRO A 84 1.53 17.66 8.83
CA PRO A 84 0.34 17.62 9.67
C PRO A 84 -0.75 16.67 9.15
N VAL A 85 -1.05 16.70 7.85
CA VAL A 85 -2.07 15.82 7.27
C VAL A 85 -1.60 14.37 7.28
N LEU A 86 -0.33 14.12 6.94
CA LEU A 86 0.28 12.79 6.94
C LEU A 86 0.18 12.14 8.31
N ASN A 87 0.58 12.85 9.36
CA ASN A 87 0.56 12.32 10.72
C ASN A 87 -0.87 11.97 11.16
N ALA A 88 -1.86 12.79 10.80
CA ALA A 88 -3.26 12.49 11.06
C ALA A 88 -3.76 11.25 10.30
N GLN A 89 -3.36 11.06 9.03
CA GLN A 89 -3.73 9.87 8.26
C GLN A 89 -3.06 8.60 8.78
N LEU A 90 -1.76 8.67 9.13
CA LEU A 90 -1.01 7.56 9.72
C LEU A 90 -1.65 7.12 11.04
N GLU A 91 -1.93 8.07 11.94
CA GLU A 91 -2.59 7.78 13.21
C GLU A 91 -3.98 7.15 13.01
N HIS A 92 -4.78 7.68 12.09
CA HIS A 92 -6.09 7.11 11.78
C HIS A 92 -5.99 5.65 11.31
N LEU A 93 -5.05 5.35 10.41
CA LEU A 93 -4.84 3.98 9.93
C LEU A 93 -4.26 3.08 11.02
N ARG A 94 -3.34 3.58 11.87
CA ARG A 94 -2.78 2.85 13.00
C ARG A 94 -3.88 2.34 13.92
N GLN A 95 -4.84 3.21 14.28
CA GLN A 95 -5.98 2.82 15.12
C GLN A 95 -6.86 1.73 14.47
N GLN A 96 -7.05 1.80 13.15
CA GLN A 96 -7.79 0.76 12.42
C GLN A 96 -7.04 -0.58 12.42
N HIS A 97 -5.73 -0.56 12.21
CA HIS A 97 -4.90 -1.77 12.17
C HIS A 97 -4.72 -2.40 13.56
N ILE A 98 -4.68 -1.60 14.63
CA ILE A 98 -4.76 -2.08 16.02
C ILE A 98 -6.02 -2.89 16.25
N LYS A 99 -7.17 -2.32 15.91
CA LYS A 99 -8.47 -2.97 16.09
C LYS A 99 -8.60 -4.28 15.32
N LEU A 100 -7.92 -4.38 14.17
CA LEU A 100 -7.94 -5.56 13.30
C LEU A 100 -6.85 -6.59 13.64
N GLY A 101 -5.92 -6.29 14.54
CA GLY A 101 -4.81 -7.18 14.91
C GLY A 101 -3.84 -7.44 13.75
N ILE A 102 -3.63 -6.46 12.87
CA ILE A 102 -2.74 -6.62 11.71
C ILE A 102 -1.27 -6.51 12.14
N THR A 103 -0.50 -7.56 11.88
CA THR A 103 0.91 -7.67 12.29
C THR A 103 1.87 -7.10 11.25
N GLY A 104 3.13 -6.84 11.67
CA GLY A 104 4.21 -6.41 10.78
C GLY A 104 4.44 -7.31 9.55
N HIS A 105 4.11 -8.60 9.64
CA HIS A 105 4.19 -9.53 8.52
C HIS A 105 3.32 -9.10 7.33
N MET A 106 2.07 -8.67 7.59
CA MET A 106 1.17 -8.19 6.53
C MET A 106 1.71 -6.94 5.83
N PHE A 107 2.37 -6.05 6.58
CA PHE A 107 3.03 -4.88 5.99
C PHE A 107 4.21 -5.30 5.10
N ASN A 108 4.98 -6.31 5.47
CA ASN A 108 6.08 -6.82 4.64
C ASN A 108 5.57 -7.45 3.33
N LEU A 109 4.45 -8.19 3.38
CA LEU A 109 3.81 -8.72 2.17
C LEU A 109 3.33 -7.59 1.24
N MET A 110 2.71 -6.55 1.82
CA MET A 110 2.26 -5.36 1.08
C MET A 110 3.44 -4.61 0.44
N ARG A 111 4.52 -4.38 1.20
CA ARG A 111 5.76 -3.74 0.72
C ARG A 111 6.34 -4.46 -0.48
N THR A 112 6.50 -5.78 -0.35
CA THR A 112 7.06 -6.63 -1.41
C THR A 112 6.13 -6.68 -2.62
N GLY A 113 4.82 -6.78 -2.39
CA GLY A 113 3.82 -6.75 -3.45
C GLY A 113 3.86 -5.45 -4.25
N LEU A 114 3.91 -4.30 -3.57
CA LEU A 114 4.08 -2.99 -4.20
C LEU A 114 5.35 -2.91 -5.05
N ALA A 115 6.47 -3.45 -4.55
CA ALA A 115 7.73 -3.51 -5.27
C ALA A 115 7.67 -4.40 -6.53
N TYR A 116 6.70 -5.31 -6.65
CA TYR A 116 6.44 -6.09 -7.86
C TYR A 116 5.45 -5.42 -8.81
N VAL A 117 4.34 -4.88 -8.30
CA VAL A 117 3.25 -4.38 -9.15
C VAL A 117 3.50 -2.98 -9.70
N LEU A 118 4.16 -2.10 -8.95
CA LEU A 118 4.41 -0.73 -9.38
C LEU A 118 5.36 -0.63 -10.58
N PRO A 119 6.49 -1.38 -10.66
CA PRO A 119 7.31 -1.40 -11.86
C PRO A 119 6.56 -1.85 -13.12
N ALA A 120 5.61 -2.79 -12.99
CA ALA A 120 4.81 -3.26 -14.12
C ALA A 120 3.93 -2.14 -14.69
N GLN A 121 3.41 -1.25 -13.84
CA GLN A 121 2.60 -0.10 -14.25
C GLN A 121 3.42 1.12 -14.69
N LEU A 122 4.59 1.33 -14.09
CA LEU A 122 5.39 2.55 -14.28
C LEU A 122 6.51 2.41 -15.31
N GLY A 123 6.93 1.17 -15.59
CA GLY A 123 8.05 0.85 -16.46
C GLY A 123 9.39 1.32 -15.88
N ARG A 124 10.31 1.69 -16.78
CA ARG A 124 11.73 1.99 -16.47
C ARG A 124 11.93 3.11 -15.44
N CYS A 125 10.95 3.99 -15.25
CA CYS A 125 11.08 5.16 -14.38
C CYS A 125 10.68 4.90 -12.92
N PHE A 126 10.40 3.66 -12.52
CA PHE A 126 10.13 3.32 -11.12
C PHE A 126 11.37 3.53 -10.23
N ASP A 127 11.20 4.26 -9.13
CA ASP A 127 12.29 4.57 -8.19
C ASP A 127 12.16 3.67 -6.97
N LYS A 128 12.71 2.46 -7.08
CA LYS A 128 12.65 1.44 -6.04
C LYS A 128 13.20 1.94 -4.69
N GLU A 129 14.24 2.77 -4.72
CA GLU A 129 14.92 3.26 -3.52
C GLU A 129 14.07 4.30 -2.80
N ALA A 130 13.43 5.22 -3.54
CA ALA A 130 12.48 6.18 -2.94
C ALA A 130 11.27 5.48 -2.29
N TRP A 131 10.71 4.46 -2.95
CA TRP A 131 9.61 3.67 -2.40
C TRP A 131 10.00 2.89 -1.16
N ALA A 132 11.17 2.23 -1.17
CA ALA A 132 11.68 1.52 -0.01
C ALA A 132 11.89 2.47 1.18
N ALA A 133 12.59 3.59 0.96
CA ALA A 133 12.85 4.56 2.02
C ALA A 133 11.56 5.12 2.64
N CYS A 134 10.61 5.54 1.81
CA CYS A 134 9.36 6.10 2.34
C CYS A 134 8.42 5.05 2.95
N TRP A 135 8.50 3.79 2.51
CA TRP A 135 7.82 2.72 3.20
C TRP A 135 8.43 2.50 4.59
N ASP A 136 9.75 2.29 4.65
CA ASP A 136 10.45 1.82 5.85
C ASP A 136 10.59 2.91 6.93
N GLU A 137 10.71 4.18 6.55
CA GLU A 137 10.91 5.29 7.49
C GLU A 137 9.62 6.03 7.86
N VAL A 138 8.57 5.91 7.05
CA VAL A 138 7.35 6.73 7.21
C VAL A 138 6.10 5.88 7.30
N ILE A 139 5.76 5.12 6.24
CA ILE A 139 4.45 4.45 6.15
C ILE A 139 4.35 3.30 7.14
N TYR A 140 5.33 2.40 7.13
CA TYR A 140 5.37 1.24 8.03
C TYR A 140 5.42 1.64 9.51
N PRO A 141 6.42 2.43 9.98
CA PRO A 141 6.48 2.81 11.39
C PRO A 141 5.31 3.71 11.81
N GLY A 142 4.68 4.44 10.89
CA GLY A 142 3.51 5.27 11.21
C GLY A 142 2.20 4.51 11.43
N ILE A 143 2.08 3.27 10.92
CA ILE A 143 0.85 2.46 11.01
C ILE A 143 1.02 1.21 11.87
N LYS A 144 2.21 0.61 11.88
CA LYS A 144 2.52 -0.59 12.66
C LYS A 144 2.33 -0.34 14.16
N HIS A 145 1.89 -1.39 14.87
CA HIS A 145 1.75 -1.41 16.33
C HIS A 145 2.24 -2.76 16.88
N ASP A 146 3.54 -2.90 17.10
CA ASP A 146 4.14 -4.01 17.85
C ASP A 146 5.55 -3.63 18.27
#